data_AF-A0A935UP75-F1
#
_entry.id   AF-A0A935UP75-F1
#
_cell.length_a   1.000
_cell.length_b   1.000
_cell.length_c   1.000
_cell.angle_alpha   90.00
_cell.angle_beta   90.00
_cell.angle_gamma   90.00
#
_symmetry.space_group_name_H-M   'P 1'
#
loop_
_entity.id
_entity.type
_entity.pdbx_description
1 polymer ?
#
loop_
_entity_poly.entity_id
_entity_poly.type
_entity_poly.pdbx_seq_one_letter_code
_entity_poly.pdbx_strand_id
1 'polypeptide(L)'
;MADDVRKRGGEVRMNAQATGLRIEGGRVVAVKARDAVTGAEEWLEGDFVFSTMPVKELIAACEPPPPPNVREVAAGLVYRDFVTIGLLLRKLAIRNETRLPSVNDIVPDNWIYIQEREVKLGRLQIFNNWSPYMVADPVTAWIGLVLLARVTICGR
;
A
#
# COMPACT_ATOMS: atom_id res chain seq x y z
N MET A 1 -12.75 0.06 12.62
CA MET A 1 -11.58 -0.73 13.06
C MET A 1 -10.61 0.06 13.92
N ALA A 2 -9.88 1.07 13.41
CA ALA A 2 -8.92 1.84 14.24
C ALA A 2 -9.59 2.48 15.48
N ASP A 3 -10.78 3.03 15.31
CA ASP A 3 -11.55 3.58 16.44
C ASP A 3 -12.07 2.49 17.39
N ASP A 4 -12.33 1.29 16.89
CA ASP A 4 -12.75 0.16 17.74
C ASP A 4 -11.59 -0.32 18.62
N VAL A 5 -10.36 -0.29 18.09
CA VAL A 5 -9.14 -0.55 18.88
C VAL A 5 -9.02 0.47 20.00
N ARG A 6 -9.17 1.77 19.68
CA ARG A 6 -9.15 2.85 20.69
C ARG A 6 -10.23 2.70 21.75
N LYS A 7 -11.47 2.40 21.34
CA LYS A 7 -12.60 2.16 22.27
C LYS A 7 -12.38 0.96 23.19
N ARG A 8 -11.60 -0.03 22.75
CA ARG A 8 -11.23 -1.21 23.54
C ARG A 8 -9.96 -1.00 24.38
N GLY A 9 -9.47 0.24 24.48
CA GLY A 9 -8.30 0.62 25.29
C GLY A 9 -6.95 0.47 24.59
N GLY A 10 -6.93 0.13 23.30
CA GLY A 10 -5.71 0.07 22.51
C GLY A 10 -5.24 1.44 22.04
N GLU A 11 -3.93 1.59 21.85
CA GLU A 11 -3.33 2.83 21.34
C GLU A 11 -3.07 2.74 19.83
N VAL A 12 -3.31 3.83 19.11
CA VAL A 12 -2.95 3.96 17.69
C VAL A 12 -2.15 5.24 17.50
N ARG A 13 -0.82 5.09 17.40
CA ARG A 13 0.12 6.20 17.17
C ARG A 13 0.29 6.44 15.67
N MET A 14 -0.11 7.62 15.20
CA MET A 14 0.16 8.09 13.84
C MET A 14 1.49 8.84 13.82
N ASN A 15 2.11 8.98 12.65
CA ASN A 15 3.44 9.58 12.49
C ASN A 15 4.56 8.88 13.29
N ALA A 16 4.33 7.67 13.80
CA ALA A 16 5.34 6.89 14.52
C ALA A 16 5.92 5.83 13.58
N GLN A 17 7.10 6.10 13.01
CA GLN A 17 7.81 5.16 12.16
C GLN A 17 8.60 4.18 13.01
N ALA A 18 8.38 2.87 12.86
CA ALA A 18 9.23 1.86 13.46
C ALA A 18 10.58 1.79 12.72
N THR A 19 11.68 2.09 13.41
CA THR A 19 13.03 2.21 12.82
C THR A 19 14.06 1.26 13.43
N GLY A 20 13.70 0.50 14.46
CA GLY A 20 14.61 -0.41 15.16
C GLY A 20 13.88 -1.47 15.97
N LEU A 21 14.49 -2.62 16.16
CA LEU A 21 13.98 -3.74 16.96
C LEU A 21 15.10 -4.22 17.89
N ARG A 22 14.91 -4.07 19.20
CA ARG A 22 15.88 -4.56 20.19
C ARG A 22 15.62 -6.04 20.43
N ILE A 23 16.65 -6.86 20.24
CA ILE A 23 16.59 -8.31 20.39
C ILE A 23 17.51 -8.74 21.53
N GLU A 24 16.94 -9.41 22.51
CA GLU A 24 17.63 -9.95 23.67
C GLU A 24 17.23 -11.40 23.87
N GLY A 25 18.20 -12.30 24.06
CA GLY A 25 17.91 -13.74 24.22
C GLY A 25 17.12 -14.38 23.08
N GLY A 26 17.23 -13.84 21.86
CA GLY A 26 16.48 -14.30 20.69
C GLY A 26 15.02 -13.82 20.63
N ARG A 27 14.62 -12.85 21.45
CA ARG A 27 13.27 -12.25 21.45
C ARG A 27 13.36 -10.75 21.19
N VAL A 28 12.40 -10.22 20.43
CA VAL A 28 12.22 -8.77 20.33
C VAL A 28 11.62 -8.29 21.64
N VAL A 29 12.30 -7.37 22.33
CA VAL A 29 11.87 -6.82 23.62
C VAL A 29 11.40 -5.37 23.53
N ALA A 30 11.82 -4.65 22.49
CA ALA A 30 11.39 -3.28 22.25
C ALA A 30 11.43 -2.90 20.77
N VAL A 31 10.61 -1.91 20.40
CA VAL A 31 10.57 -1.30 19.07
C VAL A 31 10.96 0.17 19.19
N LYS A 32 11.91 0.63 18.38
CA LYS A 32 12.27 2.04 18.27
C LYS A 32 11.27 2.73 17.36
N ALA A 33 10.56 3.71 17.90
CA ALA A 33 9.64 4.55 17.15
C ALA A 33 10.28 5.93 16.95
N ARG A 34 10.26 6.42 15.71
CA ARG A 34 10.66 7.77 15.34
C ARG A 34 9.41 8.56 14.96
N ASP A 35 9.21 9.69 15.59
CA ASP A 35 8.19 10.65 15.21
C ASP A 35 8.57 11.30 13.86
N ALA A 36 7.73 11.14 12.84
CA ALA A 36 7.98 11.59 11.48
C ALA A 36 7.90 13.11 11.31
N VAL A 37 7.36 13.84 12.29
CA VAL A 37 7.22 15.30 12.26
C VAL A 37 8.38 15.97 13.00
N THR A 38 8.71 15.48 14.20
CA THR A 38 9.71 16.08 15.09
C THR A 38 11.09 15.42 14.98
N GLY A 39 11.14 14.18 14.49
CA GLY A 39 12.36 13.35 14.44
C GLY A 39 12.75 12.75 15.79
N ALA A 40 11.98 12.98 16.85
CA ALA A 40 12.24 12.40 18.17
C ALA A 40 12.15 10.87 18.11
N GLU A 41 12.99 10.19 18.89
CA GLU A 41 12.99 8.73 18.98
C GLU A 41 12.67 8.25 20.40
N GLU A 42 11.89 7.19 20.50
CA GLU A 42 11.60 6.50 21.76
C GLU A 42 11.67 4.99 21.57
N TRP A 43 11.95 4.25 22.64
CA TRP A 43 11.84 2.79 22.66
C TRP A 43 10.55 2.39 23.35
N LEU A 44 9.76 1.58 22.67
CA LEU A 44 8.51 1.01 23.18
C LEU A 44 8.75 -0.44 23.55
N GLU A 45 8.71 -0.74 24.84
CA GLU A 45 8.83 -2.11 25.35
C GLU A 45 7.57 -2.92 25.06
N GLY A 46 7.72 -4.23 24.84
CA GLY A 46 6.58 -5.12 24.64
C GLY A 46 6.95 -6.59 24.73
N ASP A 47 6.04 -7.39 25.27
CA ASP A 47 6.21 -8.84 25.41
C ASP A 47 6.09 -9.58 24.07
N PHE A 48 5.23 -9.06 23.19
CA PHE A 48 4.96 -9.62 21.87
C PHE A 48 4.93 -8.52 20.81
N VAL A 49 5.68 -8.74 19.73
CA VAL A 49 5.75 -7.82 18.60
C VAL A 49 5.23 -8.51 17.35
N PHE A 50 4.13 -7.99 16.81
CA PHE A 50 3.55 -8.45 15.55
C PHE A 50 3.82 -7.39 14.49
N SER A 51 4.69 -7.70 13.53
CA SER A 51 5.06 -6.74 12.48
C SER A 51 4.39 -7.05 11.16
N THR A 52 3.86 -5.99 10.54
CA THR A 52 3.39 -5.99 9.15
C THR A 52 4.34 -5.20 8.23
N MET A 53 5.52 -4.82 8.73
CA MET A 53 6.54 -4.12 7.94
C MET A 53 7.07 -5.01 6.82
N PRO A 54 7.56 -4.44 5.70
CA PRO A 54 8.27 -5.19 4.69
C PRO A 54 9.46 -5.94 5.29
N VAL A 55 9.62 -7.22 4.93
CA VAL A 55 10.66 -8.10 5.51
C VAL A 55 12.06 -7.51 5.33
N LYS A 56 12.34 -6.82 4.22
CA LYS A 56 13.60 -6.10 4.02
C LYS A 56 13.92 -5.12 5.15
N GLU A 57 12.96 -4.26 5.44
CA GLU A 57 13.10 -3.20 6.43
C GLU A 57 13.11 -3.79 7.84
N LEU A 58 12.28 -4.81 8.08
CA LEU A 58 12.24 -5.54 9.34
C LEU A 58 13.61 -6.12 9.71
N ILE A 59 14.24 -6.87 8.79
CA ILE A 59 15.54 -7.49 9.01
C ILE A 59 16.65 -6.45 9.15
N ALA A 60 16.56 -5.34 8.42
CA ALA A 60 17.51 -4.23 8.52
C ALA A 60 17.40 -3.45 9.84
N ALA A 61 16.22 -3.44 10.47
CA ALA A 61 15.95 -2.74 11.72
C ALA A 61 16.37 -3.53 12.98
N CYS A 62 16.74 -4.81 12.85
CA CYS A 62 17.12 -5.65 13.98
C CYS A 62 18.45 -5.23 14.64
N GLU A 63 18.43 -5.08 15.97
CA GLU A 63 19.56 -4.72 16.82
C GLU A 63 19.67 -5.75 17.97
N PRO A 64 20.73 -6.57 18.07
CA PRO A 64 21.87 -6.67 17.16
C PRO A 64 21.47 -7.20 15.77
N PRO A 65 22.27 -6.91 14.74
CA PRO A 65 21.97 -7.32 13.37
C PRO A 65 21.96 -8.86 13.24
N PRO A 66 21.01 -9.44 12.48
CA PRO A 66 20.96 -10.87 12.22
C PRO A 66 22.20 -11.37 11.47
N PRO A 67 22.44 -12.69 11.40
CA PRO A 67 23.57 -13.27 10.67
C PRO A 67 23.68 -12.76 9.22
N PRO A 68 24.90 -12.62 8.67
CA PRO A 68 25.11 -12.01 7.35
C PRO A 68 24.30 -12.63 6.22
N ASN A 69 24.18 -13.96 6.18
CA ASN A 69 23.41 -14.68 5.17
C ASN A 69 21.90 -14.33 5.22
N VAL A 70 21.35 -14.10 6.40
CA VAL A 70 19.93 -13.69 6.56
C VAL A 70 19.73 -12.28 6.00
N ARG A 71 20.65 -11.36 6.29
CA ARG A 71 20.58 -9.98 5.80
C ARG A 71 20.72 -9.92 4.28
N GLU A 72 21.62 -10.72 3.71
CA GLU A 72 21.82 -10.82 2.26
C GLU A 72 20.55 -11.31 1.56
N VAL A 73 19.96 -12.40 2.05
CA VAL A 73 18.69 -12.94 1.51
C VAL A 73 17.57 -11.90 1.62
N ALA A 74 17.42 -11.24 2.77
CA ALA A 74 16.40 -10.22 2.95
C ALA A 74 16.58 -9.06 1.96
N ALA A 75 17.78 -8.48 1.87
CA ALA A 75 18.09 -7.39 0.95
C ALA A 75 17.82 -7.74 -0.51
N GLY A 76 18.07 -8.99 -0.89
CA GLY A 76 17.85 -9.53 -2.23
C GLY A 76 16.40 -9.80 -2.64
N LEU A 77 15.42 -9.69 -1.72
CA LEU A 77 14.01 -9.88 -2.05
C LEU A 77 13.57 -8.92 -3.17
N VAL A 78 12.80 -9.36 -4.15
CA VAL A 78 12.37 -8.46 -5.24
C VAL A 78 10.98 -7.93 -4.92
N TYR A 79 10.84 -6.61 -4.89
CA TYR A 79 9.55 -5.92 -4.82
C TYR A 79 9.28 -5.19 -6.12
N ARG A 80 8.00 -5.00 -6.43
CA ARG A 80 7.56 -4.26 -7.60
C ARG A 80 6.61 -3.17 -7.13
N ASP A 81 7.02 -1.94 -7.39
CA ASP A 81 6.15 -0.80 -7.15
C ASP A 81 5.09 -0.69 -8.25
N PHE A 82 4.00 -0.03 -7.91
CA PHE A 82 2.98 0.35 -8.86
C PHE A 82 2.65 1.82 -8.66
N VAL A 83 2.31 2.48 -9.76
CA VAL A 83 1.82 3.85 -9.76
C VAL A 83 0.34 3.81 -10.05
N THR A 84 -0.46 4.44 -9.20
CA THR A 84 -1.88 4.63 -9.43
C THR A 84 -2.13 6.07 -9.88
N ILE A 85 -2.78 6.24 -11.03
CA ILE A 85 -3.21 7.55 -11.54
C ILE A 85 -4.73 7.60 -11.49
N GLY A 86 -5.28 8.62 -10.84
CA GLY A 86 -6.70 8.91 -10.84
C GLY A 86 -7.03 9.96 -11.91
N LEU A 87 -8.00 9.67 -12.77
CA LEU A 87 -8.52 10.60 -13.77
C LEU A 87 -9.99 10.90 -13.49
N LEU A 88 -10.31 12.17 -13.24
CA LEU A 88 -11.68 12.66 -13.14
C LEU A 88 -12.09 13.23 -14.49
N LEU A 89 -13.05 12.57 -15.12
CA LEU A 89 -13.48 12.86 -16.48
C LEU A 89 -14.93 13.32 -16.46
N ARG A 90 -15.27 14.30 -17.32
CA ARG A 90 -16.66 14.72 -17.48
C ARG A 90 -17.54 13.61 -18.06
N LYS A 91 -16.99 12.80 -18.97
CA LYS A 91 -17.71 11.73 -19.65
C LYS A 91 -16.73 10.74 -20.26
N LEU A 92 -17.09 9.45 -20.29
CA LEU A 92 -16.37 8.44 -21.07
C LEU A 92 -16.83 8.47 -22.54
N ALA A 93 -15.90 8.27 -23.47
CA ALA A 93 -16.25 8.14 -24.89
C ALA A 93 -17.00 6.84 -25.18
N ILE A 94 -16.65 5.77 -24.46
CA ILE A 94 -17.27 4.45 -24.57
C ILE A 94 -18.62 4.48 -23.85
N ARG A 95 -19.64 3.91 -24.50
CA ARG A 95 -20.99 3.79 -23.96
C ARG A 95 -21.26 2.36 -23.50
N ASN A 96 -22.22 2.21 -22.60
CA ASN A 96 -22.74 0.90 -22.26
C ASN A 96 -23.58 0.35 -23.41
N GLU A 97 -23.11 -0.72 -24.04
CA GLU A 97 -23.87 -1.47 -25.06
C GLU A 97 -24.40 -2.80 -24.51
N THR A 98 -24.20 -3.04 -23.22
CA THR A 98 -24.61 -4.27 -22.55
C THR A 98 -26.05 -4.15 -22.04
N ARG A 99 -26.62 -5.27 -21.59
CA ARG A 99 -27.92 -5.29 -20.91
C ARG A 99 -27.82 -4.94 -19.42
N LEU A 100 -26.61 -4.74 -18.90
CA LEU A 100 -26.39 -4.50 -17.47
C LEU A 100 -26.51 -3.00 -17.18
N PRO A 101 -27.36 -2.57 -16.24
CA PRO A 101 -27.43 -1.18 -15.84
C PRO A 101 -26.17 -0.77 -15.07
N SER A 102 -25.79 0.50 -15.18
CA SER A 102 -24.64 1.09 -14.49
C SER A 102 -24.90 2.55 -14.14
N VAL A 103 -24.06 3.13 -13.29
CA VAL A 103 -24.17 4.54 -12.90
C VAL A 103 -23.89 5.44 -14.11
N ASN A 104 -24.84 6.30 -14.47
CA ASN A 104 -24.85 7.14 -15.68
C ASN A 104 -24.68 6.40 -17.02
N ASP A 105 -25.07 5.13 -17.09
CA ASP A 105 -24.99 4.35 -18.33
C ASP A 105 -23.56 4.29 -18.93
N ILE A 106 -22.54 4.31 -18.06
CA ILE A 106 -21.15 4.04 -18.42
C ILE A 106 -20.92 2.52 -18.55
N VAL A 107 -19.77 2.09 -19.07
CA VAL A 107 -19.42 0.66 -19.08
C VAL A 107 -19.54 0.05 -17.67
N PRO A 108 -20.20 -1.12 -17.51
CA PRO A 108 -20.55 -1.65 -16.19
C PRO A 108 -19.38 -2.30 -15.44
N ASP A 109 -18.22 -2.46 -16.08
CA ASP A 109 -17.04 -3.08 -15.50
C ASP A 109 -16.50 -2.32 -14.28
N ASN A 110 -16.12 -3.03 -13.23
CA ASN A 110 -15.40 -2.44 -12.09
C ASN A 110 -13.91 -2.26 -12.41
N TRP A 111 -13.33 -3.18 -13.20
CA TRP A 111 -11.96 -3.10 -13.69
C TRP A 111 -11.78 -3.84 -15.01
N ILE A 112 -10.79 -3.40 -15.79
CA ILE A 112 -10.44 -3.96 -17.09
C ILE A 112 -8.93 -4.22 -17.08
N TYR A 113 -8.53 -5.43 -17.49
CA TYR A 113 -7.12 -5.77 -17.69
C TYR A 113 -6.67 -5.38 -19.08
N ILE A 114 -5.47 -4.81 -19.18
CA ILE A 114 -4.88 -4.41 -20.44
C ILE A 114 -3.69 -5.32 -20.73
N GLN A 115 -3.75 -6.04 -21.85
CA GLN A 115 -2.70 -6.96 -22.31
C GLN A 115 -1.93 -6.41 -23.52
N GLU A 116 -2.27 -5.20 -23.97
CA GLU A 116 -1.63 -4.56 -25.11
C GLU A 116 -0.22 -4.09 -24.73
N ARG A 117 0.79 -4.50 -25.51
CA ARG A 117 2.21 -4.24 -25.25
C ARG A 117 2.57 -2.76 -25.36
N GLU A 118 1.88 -2.05 -26.25
CA GLU A 118 2.12 -0.62 -26.48
C GLU A 118 1.55 0.26 -25.36
N VAL A 119 0.65 -0.29 -24.53
CA VAL A 119 0.04 0.42 -23.42
C VAL A 119 0.75 0.05 -22.12
N LYS A 120 1.38 1.03 -21.48
CA LYS A 120 2.08 0.85 -20.19
C LYS A 120 1.12 0.82 -19.00
N LEU A 121 0.03 0.07 -19.10
CA LEU A 121 -1.03 -0.05 -18.09
C LEU A 121 -1.31 -1.53 -17.84
N GLY A 122 -1.40 -1.94 -16.57
CA GLY A 122 -1.81 -3.31 -16.24
C GLY A 122 -3.31 -3.44 -16.05
N ARG A 123 -3.92 -2.45 -15.38
CA ARG A 123 -5.35 -2.46 -15.04
C ARG A 123 -5.94 -1.05 -15.04
N LEU A 124 -7.13 -0.94 -15.59
CA LEU A 124 -8.04 0.21 -15.44
C LEU A 124 -9.13 -0.15 -14.43
N GLN A 125 -9.58 0.82 -13.64
CA GLN A 125 -10.64 0.69 -12.65
C GLN A 125 -11.67 1.81 -12.84
N ILE A 126 -12.95 1.49 -12.72
CA ILE A 126 -14.05 2.45 -12.83
C ILE A 126 -14.70 2.58 -11.46
N PHE A 127 -14.30 3.60 -10.72
CA PHE A 127 -14.65 3.74 -9.32
C PHE A 127 -16.16 3.96 -9.11
N ASN A 128 -16.84 4.63 -10.03
CA ASN A 128 -18.30 4.79 -10.00
C ASN A 128 -19.06 3.48 -9.75
N ASN A 129 -18.58 2.37 -10.34
CA ASN A 129 -19.25 1.07 -10.28
C ASN A 129 -18.99 0.30 -8.98
N TRP A 130 -18.04 0.74 -8.15
CA TRP A 130 -17.83 0.16 -6.82
C TRP A 130 -18.77 0.79 -5.78
N SER A 131 -19.02 2.08 -5.91
CA SER A 131 -20.04 2.80 -5.14
C SER A 131 -20.27 4.19 -5.73
N PRO A 132 -21.53 4.68 -5.79
CA PRO A 132 -21.83 6.02 -6.29
C PRO A 132 -21.23 7.13 -5.42
N TYR A 133 -20.84 6.82 -4.17
CA TYR A 133 -20.23 7.79 -3.25
C TYR A 133 -18.71 7.91 -3.40
N MET A 134 -18.08 7.13 -4.29
CA MET A 134 -16.64 7.27 -4.56
C MET A 134 -16.33 8.36 -5.59
N VAL A 135 -17.34 9.11 -6.03
CA VAL A 135 -17.21 10.31 -6.84
C VAL A 135 -18.08 11.40 -6.21
N ALA A 136 -17.59 12.64 -6.18
CA ALA A 136 -18.33 13.75 -5.58
C ALA A 136 -19.50 14.21 -6.46
N ASP A 137 -19.27 14.31 -7.77
CA ASP A 137 -20.30 14.60 -8.77
C ASP A 137 -20.69 13.31 -9.49
N PRO A 138 -21.91 12.79 -9.28
CA PRO A 138 -22.36 11.56 -9.90
C PRO A 138 -22.23 11.59 -11.41
N VAL A 139 -22.41 12.71 -12.11
CA VAL A 139 -22.37 12.73 -13.59
C VAL A 139 -20.98 12.60 -14.20
N THR A 140 -19.93 12.66 -13.37
CA THR A 140 -18.54 12.49 -13.80
C THR A 140 -18.08 11.04 -13.67
N ALA A 141 -17.06 10.67 -14.43
CA ALA A 141 -16.42 9.36 -14.36
C ALA A 141 -15.08 9.45 -13.63
N TRP A 142 -14.90 8.64 -12.59
CA TRP A 142 -13.66 8.53 -11.82
C TRP A 142 -12.94 7.23 -12.19
N ILE A 143 -11.81 7.36 -12.87
CA ILE A 143 -11.05 6.24 -13.44
C ILE A 143 -9.70 6.10 -12.73
N GLY A 144 -9.38 4.88 -12.31
CA GLY A 144 -8.07 4.52 -11.76
C GLY A 144 -7.24 3.75 -12.77
N LEU A 145 -5.99 4.17 -12.99
CA LEU A 145 -5.03 3.51 -13.86
C LEU A 145 -3.90 2.95 -13.01
N VAL A 146 -3.60 1.65 -13.13
CA VAL A 146 -2.52 0.99 -12.39
C VAL A 146 -1.39 0.63 -13.36
N LEU A 147 -0.29 1.38 -13.27
CA LEU A 147 0.93 1.14 -14.01
C LEU A 147 1.89 0.34 -13.14
N LEU A 148 2.50 -0.69 -13.71
CA LEU A 148 3.56 -1.43 -13.05
C LEU A 148 4.88 -0.69 -13.26
N ALA A 149 5.54 -0.28 -12.17
CA ALA A 149 6.87 0.28 -12.27
C ALA A 149 7.82 -0.82 -12.73
N ARG A 150 8.73 -0.48 -13.64
CA ARG A 150 9.84 -1.38 -13.96
C ARG A 150 10.70 -1.49 -12.72
N VAL A 151 10.98 -2.72 -12.30
CA VAL A 151 12.09 -2.98 -11.40
C VAL A 151 13.36 -2.73 -12.21
N THR A 152 13.87 -1.50 -12.17
CA THR A 152 15.24 -1.25 -12.62
C THR A 152 16.13 -1.90 -11.58
N ILE A 153 16.54 -3.15 -11.82
CA ILE A 153 17.69 -3.71 -11.11
C ILE A 153 18.88 -2.90 -11.61
N CYS A 154 19.18 -1.80 -10.93
CA CYS A 154 20.44 -1.09 -11.15
C CYS A 154 21.51 -2.00 -10.55
N GLY A 155 22.13 -2.84 -11.38
CA GLY A 155 23.12 -3.81 -10.92
C GLY A 155 23.42 -4.94 -11.90
N ARG A 156 23.95 -4.59 -13.08
CA ARG A 156 25.23 -5.10 -13.61
C ARG A 156 25.69 -4.24 -14.77
#